data_AF-A0AAJ2BLU9-F1
#
_entry.id   AF-A0AAJ2BLU9-F1
#
_cell.length_a   1.000
_cell.length_b   1.000
_cell.length_c   1.000
_cell.angle_alpha   90.00
_cell.angle_beta   90.00
_cell.angle_gamma   90.00
#
_symmetry.space_group_name_H-M   'P 1'
#
loop_
_entity.id
_entity.type
_entity.pdbx_description
1 polymer ?
#
loop_
_entity_poly.entity_id
_entity_poly.type
_entity_poly.pdbx_seq_one_letter_code
_entity_poly.pdbx_strand_id
1 'polypeptide(L)'
;MPGLSSDYKEALRYAIKNCPARTTGQLAAIEFAERAIREDLSALTTLERKTLTLELGVWLTRYHRIKEFSASTEALVPTESAAHKE
;
A
#
# COMPACT_ATOMS: atom_id res chain seq x y z
N MET A 1 -12.41 4.65 -12.08
CA MET A 1 -11.94 3.67 -11.06
C MET A 1 -11.38 4.41 -9.85
N PRO A 2 -12.22 4.84 -8.88
CA PRO A 2 -11.78 5.63 -7.72
C PRO A 2 -11.13 4.82 -6.58
N GLY A 3 -11.13 3.48 -6.65
CA GLY A 3 -10.55 2.61 -5.60
C GLY A 3 -9.02 2.53 -5.59
N LEU A 4 -8.37 2.62 -6.76
CA LEU A 4 -6.92 2.46 -6.90
C LEU A 4 -6.12 3.54 -6.16
N SER A 5 -6.63 4.76 -6.06
CA SER A 5 -5.97 5.85 -5.34
C SER A 5 -6.04 5.69 -3.81
N SER A 6 -7.08 5.04 -3.30
CA SER A 6 -7.23 4.77 -1.86
C SER A 6 -6.24 3.69 -1.42
N ASP A 7 -6.18 2.59 -2.16
CA ASP A 7 -5.28 1.46 -1.87
C ASP A 7 -3.82 1.88 -1.94
N TYR A 8 -3.46 2.71 -2.92
CA TYR A 8 -2.10 3.20 -3.05
C TYR A 8 -1.67 4.10 -1.88
N LYS A 9 -2.54 5.02 -1.44
CA LYS A 9 -2.24 5.88 -0.28
C LYS A 9 -2.12 5.07 1.01
N GLU A 10 -2.92 4.03 1.18
CA GLU A 10 -2.82 3.12 2.32
C GLU A 10 -1.51 2.31 2.26
N ALA A 11 -1.09 1.85 1.08
CA ALA A 11 0.22 1.21 0.86
C ALA A 11 1.39 2.13 1.25
N LEU A 12 1.34 3.41 0.86
CA LEU A 12 2.35 4.40 1.25
C LEU A 12 2.38 4.61 2.77
N ARG A 13 1.22 4.72 3.43
CA ARG A 13 1.15 4.83 4.90
C ARG A 13 1.74 3.60 5.59
N TYR A 14 1.45 2.41 5.07
CA TYR A 14 2.07 1.17 5.56
C TYR A 14 3.58 1.21 5.39
N ALA A 15 4.08 1.63 4.22
CA ALA A 15 5.51 1.71 3.95
C ALA A 15 6.23 2.70 4.88
N ILE A 16 5.65 3.89 5.09
CA ILE A 16 6.19 4.90 6.03
C ILE A 16 6.29 4.33 7.44
N LYS A 17 5.23 3.67 7.93
CA LYS A 17 5.19 3.11 9.29
C LYS A 17 6.24 2.02 9.53
N ASN A 18 6.59 1.24 8.50
CA ASN A 18 7.49 0.10 8.62
C ASN A 18 8.93 0.40 8.18
N CYS A 19 9.16 1.50 7.46
CA CYS A 19 10.50 1.87 7.03
C CYS A 19 11.38 2.27 8.23
N PRO A 20 12.60 1.72 8.37
CA PRO A 20 13.45 1.97 9.54
C PRO A 20 14.02 3.40 9.60
N ALA A 21 13.96 4.17 8.51
CA ALA A 21 14.37 5.58 8.47
C ALA A 21 15.83 5.85 8.92
N ARG A 22 16.76 4.97 8.58
CA ARG A 22 18.17 5.02 9.05
C ARG A 22 19.13 5.70 8.08
N THR A 23 18.76 5.79 6.80
CA THR A 23 19.58 6.42 5.77
C THR A 23 18.92 7.70 5.26
N THR A 24 19.70 8.62 4.73
CA THR A 24 19.18 9.83 4.07
C THR A 24 18.25 9.49 2.92
N GLY A 25 18.53 8.41 2.18
CA GLY A 25 17.65 7.90 1.13
C GLY A 25 16.28 7.48 1.68
N GLN A 26 16.26 6.74 2.79
CA GLN A 26 15.02 6.31 3.44
C GLN A 26 14.21 7.48 3.99
N LEU A 27 14.86 8.46 4.60
CA LEU A 27 14.21 9.68 5.10
C LEU A 27 13.60 10.48 3.95
N ALA A 28 14.36 10.71 2.87
CA ALA A 28 13.85 11.39 1.68
C ALA A 28 12.67 10.63 1.05
N ALA A 29 12.75 9.30 0.98
CA ALA A 29 11.66 8.49 0.46
C ALA A 29 10.37 8.58 1.31
N ILE A 30 10.50 8.68 2.64
CA ILE A 30 9.37 8.93 3.54
C ILE A 30 8.76 10.30 3.24
N GLU A 31 9.56 11.36 3.13
CA GLU A 31 9.07 12.70 2.79
C GLU A 31 8.35 12.73 1.43
N PHE A 32 8.90 12.05 0.41
CA PHE A 32 8.26 11.94 -0.90
C PHE A 32 6.95 11.15 -0.82
N ALA A 33 6.89 10.09 -0.02
CA ALA A 33 5.66 9.33 0.19
C ALA A 33 4.59 10.16 0.90
N GLU A 34 4.96 10.96 1.90
CA GLU A 34 4.05 11.90 2.56
C GLU A 34 3.51 12.95 1.58
N ARG A 35 4.38 13.50 0.72
CA ARG A 35 3.97 14.44 -0.33
C ARG A 35 3.02 13.77 -1.32
N ALA A 36 3.31 12.55 -1.77
CA ALA A 36 2.43 11.80 -2.66
C ALA A 36 1.07 11.46 -2.04
N ILE A 37 0.99 11.25 -0.72
CA ILE A 37 -0.30 11.04 -0.02
C ILE A 37 -1.17 12.32 -0.09
N ARG A 38 -0.55 13.50 0.09
CA ARG A 38 -1.25 14.79 0.06
C ARG A 38 -1.61 15.25 -1.35
N GLU A 39 -0.66 15.15 -2.28
CA GLU A 39 -0.69 15.84 -3.59
C GLU A 39 -0.77 14.89 -4.80
N ASP A 40 -0.74 13.57 -4.59
CA ASP A 40 -0.65 12.52 -5.61
C ASP A 40 0.78 12.26 -6.16
N LEU A 41 1.00 11.10 -6.77
CA LEU A 41 2.27 10.70 -7.38
C LEU A 41 2.69 11.58 -8.55
N SER A 42 1.73 12.22 -9.21
CA SER A 42 2.01 13.17 -10.29
C SER A 42 2.81 14.39 -9.81
N ALA A 43 2.74 14.74 -8.52
CA ALA A 43 3.50 15.83 -7.91
C ALA A 43 4.97 15.47 -7.65
N LEU A 44 5.36 14.20 -7.82
CA LEU A 44 6.75 13.78 -7.71
C LEU A 44 7.47 13.88 -9.05
N THR A 45 8.72 14.27 -9.03
CA THR A 45 9.65 14.16 -10.16
C THR A 45 10.01 12.69 -10.41
N THR A 46 10.58 12.41 -11.58
CA THR A 46 11.05 11.06 -11.92
C THR A 46 12.12 10.54 -10.98
N LEU A 47 13.01 11.42 -10.48
CA LEU A 47 14.03 11.03 -9.51
C LEU A 47 13.39 10.68 -8.16
N GLU A 48 12.48 11.52 -7.66
CA GLU A 48 11.78 11.27 -6.39
C GLU A 48 10.97 9.97 -6.43
N ARG A 49 10.28 9.68 -7.54
CA ARG A 49 9.60 8.39 -7.74
C ARG A 49 10.55 7.20 -7.71
N LYS A 50 11.74 7.33 -8.29
CA LYS A 50 12.77 6.28 -8.24
C LYS A 50 13.27 6.07 -6.82
N THR A 51 13.57 7.15 -6.09
CA THR A 51 13.99 7.07 -4.67
C THR A 51 12.91 6.42 -3.81
N LEU A 52 11.65 6.83 -3.97
CA LEU A 52 10.52 6.21 -3.28
C LEU A 52 10.43 4.71 -3.56
N THR A 53 10.54 4.32 -4.84
CA THR A 53 10.49 2.91 -5.25
C THR A 53 11.67 2.10 -4.70
N LEU A 54 12.88 2.66 -4.75
CA LEU A 54 14.10 1.99 -4.26
C LEU A 54 14.01 1.72 -2.76
N GLU A 55 13.63 2.73 -1.98
CA GLU A 55 13.75 2.70 -0.52
C GLU A 55 12.50 2.12 0.16
N LEU A 56 11.31 2.33 -0.42
CA LEU A 56 10.03 1.85 0.14
C LEU A 56 9.45 0.65 -0.61
N GLY A 57 10.01 0.26 -1.76
CA GLY A 57 9.46 -0.78 -2.63
C GLY A 57 9.25 -2.12 -1.96
N VAL A 58 10.13 -2.51 -1.03
CA VAL A 58 9.98 -3.78 -0.27
C VAL A 58 8.71 -3.75 0.59
N TRP A 59 8.40 -2.61 1.20
CA TRP A 59 7.24 -2.45 2.06
C TRP A 59 5.96 -2.34 1.25
N LEU A 60 6.01 -1.65 0.12
CA LEU A 60 4.88 -1.59 -0.83
C LEU A 60 4.54 -2.98 -1.37
N THR A 61 5.54 -3.75 -1.77
CA THR A 61 5.36 -5.14 -2.21
C THR A 61 4.75 -6.00 -1.09
N ARG A 62 5.25 -5.85 0.14
CA ARG A 62 4.73 -6.58 1.29
C ARG A 62 3.27 -6.25 1.58
N TYR A 63 2.89 -4.97 1.47
CA TYR A 63 1.51 -4.54 1.63
C TYR A 63 0.57 -5.20 0.60
N HIS A 64 0.96 -5.19 -0.68
CA HIS A 64 0.14 -5.83 -1.72
C HIS A 64 -0.07 -7.32 -1.46
N ARG A 65 0.98 -8.05 -1.06
CA ARG A 65 0.85 -9.47 -0.68
C ARG A 65 -0.09 -9.70 0.50
N ILE A 66 -0.06 -8.82 1.50
CA ILE A 66 -0.98 -8.90 2.64
C ILE A 66 -2.42 -8.69 2.17
N LYS A 67 -2.68 -7.68 1.35
CA LYS A 67 -4.02 -7.40 0.82
C LYS A 67 -4.54 -8.53 -0.07
N GLU A 68 -3.68 -9.10 -0.94
CA GLU A 68 -4.03 -10.27 -1.76
C GLU A 68 -4.44 -11.47 -0.91
N PHE A 69 -3.70 -11.74 0.18
CA PHE A 69 -4.03 -12.82 1.10
C PHE A 69 -5.33 -12.57 1.86
N SER A 70 -5.55 -11.33 2.34
CA SER A 70 -6.80 -10.94 3.01
C SER A 70 -8.01 -11.05 2.08
N ALA A 71 -7.89 -10.58 0.83
CA ALA A 71 -8.96 -10.70 -0.17
C ALA A 71 -9.28 -12.16 -0.50
N SER A 72 -8.25 -13.04 -0.52
CA SER A 72 -8.44 -14.48 -0.74
C SER A 72 -9.20 -15.16 0.41
N THR A 73 -9.10 -14.63 1.62
CA THR A 73 -9.79 -15.16 2.81
C THR A 73 -11.27 -14.76 2.83
N GLU A 74 -11.58 -13.56 2.33
CA GLU A 74 -12.95 -13.05 2.21
C GLU A 74 -13.78 -13.82 1.16
N ALA A 75 -13.13 -14.32 0.10
CA ALA A 75 -13.77 -15.14 -0.93
C ALA A 75 -14.15 -16.56 -0.47
N LEU A 76 -13.67 -16.99 0.70
CA LEU A 76 -13.89 -18.34 1.25
C LEU A 76 -14.95 -18.40 2.36
N VAL A 77 -15.63 -17.30 2.68
CA VAL A 77 -16.75 -17.32 3.64
C VAL A 77 -17.91 -18.10 3.00
N PRO A 78 -18.25 -19.31 3.47
CA PRO A 78 -19.41 -20.03 2.97
C PRO A 78 -20.63 -19.20 3.34
N THR A 79 -21.38 -18.77 2.34
CA THR A 79 -22.72 -18.25 2.57
C THR A 79 -23.55 -19.42 3.11
N GLU A 80 -23.75 -19.47 4.42
CA GLU A 80 -24.82 -20.25 5.02
C GLU A 80 -26.15 -19.79 4.40
N SER A 81 -26.65 -20.56 3.45
CA SER A 81 -28.05 -20.47 3.03
C SER A 81 -28.54 -21.77 2.42
N ALA A 82 -29.70 -22.18 2.93
CA ALA A 82 -30.56 -23.31 2.57
C ALA A 82 -30.13 -24.66 3.17
N ALA A 83 -30.94 -25.39 3.95
CA ALA A 83 -32.35 -25.23 4.28
C ALA A 83 -32.65 -26.00 5.57
N HIS A 84 -33.37 -25.37 6.50
CA HIS A 84 -34.00 -26.04 7.62
C HIS A 84 -35.42 -26.42 7.19
N LYS A 85 -35.69 -27.72 7.05
CA LYS A 85 -37.04 -28.31 7.09
C LYS A 85 -36.95 -29.84 7.16
N GLU A 86 -37.17 -30.38 8.35
CA GLU A 86 -37.95 -31.60 8.56
C GLU A 86 -38.88 -31.38 9.76
#